data_AF-A0AA41WE31-F1
#
_entry.id   AF-A0AA41WE31-F1
#
_cell.length_a   1.000
_cell.length_b   1.000
_cell.length_c   1.000
_cell.angle_alpha   90.00
_cell.angle_beta   90.00
_cell.angle_gamma   90.00
#
_symmetry.space_group_name_H-M   'P 1'
#
loop_
_entity.id
_entity.type
_entity.pdbx_description
1 polymer ?
#
loop_
_entity_poly.entity_id
_entity_poly.type
_entity_poly.pdbx_seq_one_letter_code
_entity_poly.pdbx_strand_id
1 'polypeptide(L)'
;MRTVARILAGLAMASAGVAAWYLAGLLIMAYDVGSVPDFWASERLLAYGLFILAPVLTFAPLARLASIPLLDLEAVFAWSMLLYVWTFVDPEEAQALPTLLLFLVPLTMSLATIFTLFAYLLGARLAARQGRRYDPLRARRQGYLAAMFIVGCLLLRMLEVLSPVNAGLLALIVLLIELLLLARPPASEHSAAS
;
A
#
# COMPACT_ATOMS: atom_id res chain seq x y z
N MET A 1 -24.54 -9.12 23.91
CA MET A 1 -23.52 -10.18 23.68
C MET A 1 -22.87 -10.11 22.29
N ARG A 2 -23.63 -10.08 21.18
CA ARG A 2 -23.05 -10.02 19.81
C ARG A 2 -22.09 -8.84 19.55
N THR A 3 -22.37 -7.65 20.09
CA THR A 3 -21.52 -6.46 19.88
C THR A 3 -20.17 -6.58 20.60
N VAL A 4 -20.18 -7.07 21.84
CA VAL A 4 -18.96 -7.29 22.65
C VAL A 4 -18.07 -8.36 22.01
N ALA A 5 -18.66 -9.46 21.52
CA ALA A 5 -17.92 -10.51 20.82
C ALA A 5 -17.22 -10.00 19.55
N ARG A 6 -17.87 -9.10 18.79
CA ARG A 6 -17.25 -8.47 17.60
C ARG A 6 -16.09 -7.55 17.96
N ILE A 7 -16.23 -6.77 19.04
CA ILE A 7 -15.16 -5.87 19.50
C ILE A 7 -13.96 -6.70 19.95
N LEU A 8 -14.17 -7.74 20.76
CA LEU A 8 -13.10 -8.63 21.21
C LEU A 8 -12.43 -9.35 20.04
N ALA A 9 -13.19 -9.85 19.07
CA ALA A 9 -12.63 -10.47 17.87
C ALA A 9 -11.79 -9.48 17.05
N GLY A 10 -12.25 -8.24 16.88
CA GLY A 10 -11.50 -7.20 16.18
C GLY A 10 -10.20 -6.84 16.91
N LEU A 11 -10.25 -6.74 18.24
CA LEU A 11 -9.09 -6.42 19.07
C LEU A 11 -8.07 -7.57 19.08
N ALA A 12 -8.55 -8.82 19.12
CA ALA A 12 -7.70 -10.00 18.98
C ALA A 12 -7.01 -10.03 17.60
N MET A 13 -7.75 -9.78 16.51
CA MET A 13 -7.16 -9.69 15.16
C MET A 13 -6.12 -8.58 15.05
N ALA A 14 -6.41 -7.40 15.60
CA ALA A 14 -5.46 -6.29 15.61
C ALA A 14 -4.19 -6.64 16.39
N SER A 15 -4.33 -7.26 17.57
CA SER A 15 -3.18 -7.70 18.37
C SER A 15 -2.35 -8.77 17.67
N ALA A 16 -3.00 -9.71 16.97
CA ALA A 16 -2.33 -10.74 16.18
C ALA A 16 -1.57 -10.13 14.99
N GLY A 17 -2.16 -9.14 14.31
CA GLY A 17 -1.49 -8.41 13.23
C GLY A 17 -0.24 -7.67 13.73
N VAL A 18 -0.35 -6.95 14.86
CA VAL A 18 0.80 -6.26 15.48
C VAL A 18 1.88 -7.26 15.88
N ALA A 19 1.51 -8.38 16.51
CA ALA A 19 2.45 -9.43 16.88
C ALA A 19 3.15 -10.03 15.64
N ALA A 20 2.43 -10.25 14.54
CA ALA A 20 3.00 -10.76 13.29
C ALA A 20 4.01 -9.77 12.68
N TRP A 21 3.69 -8.48 12.64
CA TRP A 21 4.63 -7.45 12.19
C TRP A 21 5.86 -7.35 13.10
N TYR A 22 5.67 -7.42 14.41
CA TYR A 22 6.75 -7.39 15.38
C TYR A 22 7.69 -8.59 15.23
N LEU A 23 7.13 -9.81 15.08
CA LEU A 23 7.91 -11.03 14.86
C LEU A 23 8.67 -10.99 13.52
N ALA A 24 8.03 -10.51 12.45
CA ALA A 24 8.72 -10.29 11.18
C ALA A 24 9.89 -9.32 11.34
N GLY A 25 9.69 -8.20 12.02
CA GLY A 25 10.73 -7.22 12.30
C GLY A 25 11.88 -7.79 13.15
N LEU A 26 11.58 -8.61 14.16
CA LEU A 26 12.59 -9.30 14.96
C LEU A 26 13.42 -10.27 14.11
N LEU A 27 12.78 -11.07 13.26
CA LEU A 27 13.49 -12.00 12.37
C LEU A 27 14.43 -11.27 11.41
N ILE A 28 14.02 -10.12 10.90
CA ILE A 28 14.83 -9.31 9.98
C ILE A 28 15.97 -8.62 10.74
N MET A 29 15.68 -7.91 11.83
CA MET A 29 16.63 -6.97 12.45
C MET A 29 17.51 -7.61 13.52
N ALA A 30 16.99 -8.58 14.28
CA ALA A 30 17.69 -9.16 15.42
C ALA A 30 18.30 -10.53 15.11
N TYR A 31 17.61 -11.34 14.31
CA TYR A 31 18.08 -12.68 13.92
C TYR A 31 18.73 -12.72 12.54
N ASP A 32 18.67 -11.62 11.78
CA ASP A 32 19.24 -11.49 10.43
C ASP A 32 18.99 -12.73 9.56
N VAL A 33 17.71 -13.11 9.42
CA VAL A 33 17.29 -14.28 8.64
C VAL A 33 17.73 -14.19 7.18
N GLY A 34 18.05 -12.99 6.68
CA GLY A 34 18.63 -12.77 5.36
C GLY A 34 19.98 -13.46 5.15
N SER A 35 20.78 -13.59 6.22
CA SER A 35 22.11 -14.22 6.20
C SER A 35 22.07 -15.75 6.10
N VAL A 36 20.91 -16.38 6.28
CA VAL A 36 20.77 -17.85 6.28
C VAL A 36 20.78 -18.37 4.82
N PRO A 37 21.81 -19.14 4.40
CA PRO A 37 22.00 -19.48 3.00
C PRO A 37 20.99 -20.52 2.50
N ASP A 38 20.57 -21.45 3.36
CA ASP A 38 19.63 -22.51 2.98
C ASP A 38 18.22 -21.96 2.81
N PHE A 39 17.65 -22.11 1.62
CA PHE A 39 16.30 -21.65 1.28
C PHE A 39 15.21 -22.35 2.11
N TRP A 40 15.43 -23.61 2.48
CA TRP A 40 14.47 -24.41 3.23
C TRP A 40 14.70 -24.38 4.75
N ALA A 41 15.59 -23.51 5.22
CA ALA A 41 15.80 -23.29 6.64
C ALA A 41 14.48 -22.93 7.34
N SER A 42 14.28 -23.48 8.54
CA SER A 42 13.01 -23.32 9.29
C SER A 42 12.75 -21.84 9.59
N GLU A 43 13.80 -21.08 9.84
CA GLU A 43 13.79 -19.64 10.09
C GLU A 43 13.27 -18.85 8.88
N ARG A 44 13.70 -19.22 7.67
CA ARG A 44 13.23 -18.59 6.42
C ARG A 44 11.79 -18.96 6.11
N LEU A 45 11.40 -20.22 6.32
CA LEU A 45 10.02 -20.66 6.16
C LEU A 45 9.08 -19.91 7.12
N LEU A 46 9.50 -19.70 8.37
CA LEU A 46 8.78 -18.87 9.33
C LEU A 46 8.68 -17.41 8.85
N ALA A 47 9.78 -16.83 8.36
CA ALA A 47 9.79 -15.48 7.80
C ALA A 47 8.83 -15.34 6.61
N TYR A 48 8.84 -16.27 5.65
CA TYR A 48 7.89 -16.26 4.52
C TYR A 48 6.44 -16.32 4.97
N GLY A 49 6.15 -17.19 5.94
CA GLY A 49 4.83 -17.27 6.56
C GLY A 49 4.41 -15.94 7.17
N LEU A 50 5.29 -15.31 7.95
CA LEU A 50 5.07 -14.02 8.61
C LEU A 50 4.92 -12.86 7.61
N PHE A 51 5.68 -12.87 6.51
CA PHE A 51 5.62 -11.84 5.47
C PHE A 51 4.28 -11.81 4.74
N ILE A 52 3.59 -12.94 4.67
CA ILE A 52 2.22 -13.03 4.14
C ILE A 52 1.19 -12.79 5.25
N LEU A 53 1.38 -13.40 6.42
CA LEU A 53 0.42 -13.35 7.52
C LEU A 53 0.23 -11.93 8.04
N ALA A 54 1.31 -11.17 8.21
CA ALA A 54 1.26 -9.80 8.73
C ALA A 54 0.40 -8.87 7.85
N PRO A 55 0.63 -8.75 6.52
CA PRO A 55 -0.24 -7.94 5.69
C PRO A 55 -1.64 -8.54 5.52
N VAL A 56 -1.83 -9.87 5.51
CA VAL A 56 -3.18 -10.47 5.46
C VAL A 56 -4.01 -10.05 6.68
N LEU A 57 -3.45 -10.17 7.88
CA LEU A 57 -4.14 -9.79 9.12
C LEU A 57 -4.41 -8.28 9.21
N THR A 58 -3.63 -7.46 8.50
CA THR A 58 -3.77 -6.00 8.49
C THR A 58 -4.78 -5.55 7.43
N PHE A 59 -4.56 -5.93 6.17
CA PHE A 59 -5.25 -5.37 5.02
C PHE A 59 -6.54 -6.10 4.66
N ALA A 60 -6.66 -7.41 4.93
CA ALA A 60 -7.91 -8.12 4.68
C ALA A 60 -9.10 -7.59 5.50
N PRO A 61 -9.00 -7.35 6.83
CA PRO A 61 -10.11 -6.75 7.57
C PRO A 61 -10.35 -5.29 7.17
N LEU A 62 -9.30 -4.52 6.86
CA LEU A 62 -9.41 -3.14 6.40
C LEU A 62 -10.12 -3.02 5.05
N ALA A 63 -9.79 -3.88 4.09
CA ALA A 63 -10.43 -3.93 2.78
C ALA A 63 -11.91 -4.30 2.89
N ARG A 64 -12.26 -5.26 3.75
CA ARG A 64 -13.65 -5.62 4.06
C ARG A 64 -14.42 -4.46 4.70
N LEU A 65 -13.78 -3.71 5.60
CA LEU A 65 -14.40 -2.55 6.24
C LEU A 65 -14.63 -1.39 5.25
N ALA A 66 -13.65 -1.16 4.37
CA ALA A 66 -13.67 -0.08 3.40
C ALA A 66 -14.47 -0.40 2.13
N SER A 67 -14.88 -1.66 1.93
CA SER A 67 -15.52 -2.16 0.69
C SER A 67 -14.73 -1.81 -0.58
N ILE A 68 -13.40 -1.74 -0.49
CA ILE A 68 -12.53 -1.41 -1.64
C ILE A 68 -12.14 -2.72 -2.33
N PRO A 69 -12.53 -2.92 -3.60
CA PRO A 69 -12.24 -4.17 -4.31
C PRO A 69 -10.74 -4.32 -4.58
N LEU A 70 -10.23 -5.53 -4.39
CA LEU A 70 -8.84 -5.97 -4.63
C LEU A 70 -7.76 -5.34 -3.73
N LEU A 71 -8.11 -4.44 -2.81
CA LEU A 71 -7.15 -3.79 -1.93
C LEU A 71 -6.40 -4.79 -1.04
N ASP A 72 -7.09 -5.85 -0.61
CA ASP A 72 -6.52 -6.94 0.18
C ASP A 72 -5.42 -7.67 -0.59
N LEU A 73 -5.70 -8.12 -1.81
CA LEU A 73 -4.72 -8.84 -2.63
C LEU A 73 -3.53 -7.96 -3.01
N GLU A 74 -3.78 -6.73 -3.42
CA GLU A 74 -2.72 -5.80 -3.79
C GLU A 74 -1.82 -5.47 -2.61
N ALA A 75 -2.40 -5.20 -1.44
CA ALA A 75 -1.62 -4.91 -0.24
C ALA A 75 -0.83 -6.14 0.22
N VAL A 76 -1.45 -7.32 0.25
CA VAL A 76 -0.75 -8.56 0.63
C VAL A 76 0.41 -8.82 -0.31
N PHE A 77 0.19 -8.74 -1.62
CA PHE A 77 1.25 -8.96 -2.59
C PHE A 77 2.37 -7.92 -2.47
N ALA A 78 2.03 -6.63 -2.43
CA ALA A 78 3.00 -5.54 -2.37
C ALA A 78 3.86 -5.58 -1.10
N TRP A 79 3.23 -5.78 0.06
CA TRP A 79 3.95 -5.83 1.34
C TRP A 79 4.75 -7.11 1.51
N SER A 80 4.23 -8.26 1.08
CA SER A 80 4.99 -9.52 1.11
C SER A 80 6.23 -9.44 0.22
N MET A 81 6.07 -8.88 -0.98
CA MET A 81 7.18 -8.71 -1.92
C MET A 81 8.19 -7.69 -1.40
N LEU A 82 7.74 -6.58 -0.81
CA LEU A 82 8.63 -5.59 -0.20
C LEU A 82 9.44 -6.18 0.96
N LEU A 83 8.82 -6.93 1.86
CA LEU A 83 9.50 -7.59 2.98
C LEU A 83 10.51 -8.63 2.48
N TYR A 84 10.14 -9.41 1.48
CA TYR A 84 11.04 -10.38 0.86
C TYR A 84 12.28 -9.69 0.27
N VAL A 85 12.08 -8.66 -0.55
CA VAL A 85 13.18 -7.92 -1.18
C VAL A 85 14.05 -7.24 -0.13
N TRP A 86 13.45 -6.61 0.88
CA TRP A 86 14.18 -5.97 1.97
C TRP A 86 15.06 -6.95 2.76
N THR A 87 14.62 -8.20 2.92
CA THR A 87 15.29 -9.17 3.80
C THR A 87 16.33 -10.01 3.06
N PHE A 88 16.10 -10.33 1.80
CA PHE A 88 16.90 -11.33 1.08
C PHE A 88 17.65 -10.79 -0.14
N VAL A 89 17.45 -9.54 -0.54
CA VAL A 89 18.15 -8.94 -1.67
C VAL A 89 19.25 -8.03 -1.14
N ASP A 90 20.50 -8.35 -1.50
CA ASP A 90 21.65 -7.58 -1.05
C ASP A 90 21.65 -6.17 -1.63
N PRO A 91 21.96 -5.15 -0.82
CA PRO A 91 22.00 -3.75 -1.26
C PRO A 91 23.13 -3.47 -2.25
N GLU A 92 24.19 -4.30 -2.27
CA GLU A 92 25.30 -4.15 -3.21
C GLU A 92 24.90 -4.62 -4.63
N GLU A 93 24.05 -5.64 -4.74
CA GLU A 93 23.45 -6.07 -6.02
C GLU A 93 22.34 -5.12 -6.50
N ALA A 94 21.85 -4.23 -5.62
CA ALA A 94 20.78 -3.27 -5.91
C ALA A 94 21.19 -2.11 -6.85
N GLN A 95 22.46 -2.02 -7.23
CA GLN A 95 22.94 -1.03 -8.21
C GLN A 95 22.51 -1.37 -9.66
N ALA A 96 22.11 -2.60 -9.93
CA ALA A 96 21.55 -2.98 -11.22
C ALA A 96 20.11 -2.44 -11.38
N LEU A 97 19.85 -1.77 -12.51
CA LEU A 97 18.52 -1.30 -12.93
C LEU A 97 17.36 -2.27 -12.64
N PRO A 98 17.45 -3.58 -12.97
CA PRO A 98 16.37 -4.53 -12.68
C PRO A 98 16.14 -4.75 -11.17
N THR A 99 17.20 -4.79 -10.36
CA THR A 99 17.09 -4.93 -8.90
C THR A 99 16.46 -3.69 -8.25
N LEU A 100 16.80 -2.51 -8.77
CA LEU A 100 16.19 -1.26 -8.32
C LEU A 100 14.68 -1.20 -8.64
N LEU A 101 14.26 -1.69 -9.81
CA LEU A 101 12.83 -1.84 -10.14
C LEU A 101 12.13 -2.88 -9.25
N LEU A 102 12.82 -3.98 -8.93
CA LEU A 102 12.33 -5.03 -8.05
C LEU A 102 12.05 -4.52 -6.62
N PHE A 103 12.76 -3.47 -6.19
CA PHE A 103 12.50 -2.76 -4.93
C PHE A 103 11.45 -1.65 -5.09
N LEU A 104 11.56 -0.84 -6.13
CA LEU A 104 10.74 0.36 -6.31
C LEU A 104 9.28 0.04 -6.61
N VAL A 105 9.01 -1.04 -7.36
CA VAL A 105 7.64 -1.45 -7.71
C VAL A 105 6.84 -1.90 -6.47
N PRO A 106 7.34 -2.84 -5.63
CA PRO A 106 6.67 -3.19 -4.39
C PRO A 106 6.52 -2.02 -3.42
N LEU A 107 7.52 -1.15 -3.35
CA LEU A 107 7.45 0.08 -2.54
C LEU A 107 6.33 1.00 -3.04
N THR A 108 6.23 1.23 -4.34
CA THR A 108 5.17 2.06 -4.94
C THR A 108 3.80 1.49 -4.63
N MET A 109 3.64 0.17 -4.79
CA MET A 109 2.38 -0.52 -4.54
C MET A 109 2.02 -0.52 -3.04
N SER A 110 2.98 -0.68 -2.14
CA SER A 110 2.73 -0.66 -0.70
C SER A 110 2.31 0.75 -0.24
N LEU A 111 3.00 1.81 -0.70
CA LEU A 111 2.59 3.19 -0.44
C LEU A 111 1.20 3.48 -1.03
N ALA A 112 0.90 3.00 -2.24
CA ALA A 112 -0.43 3.16 -2.84
C ALA A 112 -1.51 2.58 -1.94
N THR A 113 -1.30 1.39 -1.37
CA THR A 113 -2.29 0.76 -0.49
C THR A 113 -2.54 1.55 0.79
N ILE A 114 -1.50 2.13 1.41
CA ILE A 114 -1.65 3.02 2.58
C ILE A 114 -2.41 4.30 2.19
N PHE A 115 -2.03 4.96 1.10
CA PHE A 115 -2.67 6.20 0.70
C PHE A 115 -4.10 6.01 0.22
N THR A 116 -4.42 4.87 -0.40
CA THR A 116 -5.80 4.51 -0.74
C THR A 116 -6.65 4.40 0.52
N LEU A 117 -6.15 3.75 1.57
CA LEU A 117 -6.85 3.65 2.86
C LEU A 117 -7.02 5.03 3.50
N PHE A 118 -5.98 5.85 3.48
CA PHE A 118 -6.01 7.19 4.06
C PHE A 118 -6.99 8.12 3.32
N ALA A 119 -6.95 8.10 1.99
CA ALA A 119 -7.88 8.83 1.12
C ALA A 119 -9.32 8.38 1.35
N TYR A 120 -9.56 7.08 1.52
CA TYR A 120 -10.87 6.55 1.86
C TYR A 120 -11.35 7.03 3.23
N LEU A 121 -10.51 6.96 4.27
CA LEU A 121 -10.87 7.41 5.62
C LEU A 121 -11.18 8.90 5.67
N LEU A 122 -10.35 9.74 5.04
CA LEU A 122 -10.58 11.18 4.94
C LEU A 122 -11.83 11.49 4.11
N GLY A 123 -11.95 10.87 2.93
CA GLY A 123 -13.08 11.05 2.02
C GLY A 123 -14.40 10.63 2.65
N ALA A 124 -14.43 9.47 3.33
CA ALA A 124 -15.59 8.97 4.04
C ALA A 124 -15.96 9.87 5.23
N ARG A 125 -14.98 10.40 5.98
CA ARG A 125 -15.24 11.31 7.11
C ARG A 125 -15.82 12.65 6.65
N LEU A 126 -15.30 13.21 5.55
CA LEU A 126 -15.85 14.43 4.95
C LEU A 126 -17.23 14.20 4.33
N ALA A 127 -17.43 13.09 3.62
CA ALA A 127 -18.71 12.77 3.00
C ALA A 127 -19.80 12.46 4.03
N ALA A 128 -19.45 11.77 5.13
CA ALA A 128 -20.35 11.52 6.25
C ALA A 128 -20.83 12.83 6.91
N ARG A 129 -19.95 13.84 7.03
CA ARG A 129 -20.33 15.19 7.49
C ARG A 129 -21.29 15.90 6.54
N GLN A 130 -21.30 15.52 5.26
CA GLN A 130 -22.16 16.07 4.22
C GLN A 130 -23.36 15.16 3.91
N GLY A 131 -23.57 14.07 4.66
CA GLY A 131 -24.65 13.11 4.43
C GLY A 131 -24.55 12.32 3.11
N ARG A 132 -23.39 12.30 2.47
CA ARG A 132 -23.15 11.62 1.18
C ARG A 132 -22.36 10.33 1.37
N ARG A 133 -22.62 9.32 0.53
CA ARG A 133 -21.77 8.13 0.43
C ARG A 133 -20.55 8.46 -0.43
N TYR A 134 -19.36 8.20 0.09
CA TYR A 134 -18.11 8.37 -0.64
C TYR A 134 -17.87 7.16 -1.57
N ASP A 135 -17.45 7.44 -2.80
CA ASP A 135 -17.22 6.41 -3.81
C ASP A 135 -15.84 5.73 -3.60
N PRO A 136 -15.79 4.41 -3.30
CA PRO A 136 -14.54 3.69 -3.05
C PRO A 136 -13.58 3.70 -4.24
N LEU A 137 -14.08 3.79 -5.49
CA LEU A 137 -13.23 3.86 -6.68
C LEU A 137 -12.45 5.18 -6.74
N ARG A 138 -13.03 6.26 -6.21
CA ARG A 138 -12.38 7.57 -6.14
C ARG A 138 -11.22 7.57 -5.13
N ALA A 139 -11.37 6.92 -3.97
CA ALA A 139 -10.28 6.78 -3.00
C ALA A 139 -9.12 5.95 -3.55
N ARG A 140 -9.41 4.87 -4.30
CA ARG A 140 -8.37 4.06 -4.93
C ARG A 140 -7.54 4.89 -5.91
N ARG A 141 -8.21 5.67 -6.76
CA ARG A 141 -7.53 6.60 -7.69
C ARG A 141 -6.66 7.62 -6.97
N GLN A 142 -7.18 8.26 -5.92
CA GLN A 142 -6.43 9.24 -5.13
C GLN A 142 -5.19 8.62 -4.46
N GLY A 143 -5.32 7.39 -3.96
CA GLY A 143 -4.20 6.66 -3.37
C GLY A 143 -3.07 6.35 -4.35
N TYR A 144 -3.40 5.88 -5.57
CA TYR A 144 -2.37 5.68 -6.60
C TYR A 144 -1.72 6.97 -7.04
N LEU A 145 -2.49 8.06 -7.21
CA LEU A 145 -1.94 9.36 -7.57
C LEU A 145 -0.97 9.90 -6.50
N ALA A 146 -1.33 9.76 -5.23
CA ALA A 146 -0.46 10.13 -4.11
C ALA A 146 0.81 9.27 -4.04
N ALA A 147 0.70 7.96 -4.28
CA ALA A 147 1.86 7.07 -4.31
C ALA A 147 2.78 7.38 -5.50
N MET A 148 2.24 7.59 -6.69
CA MET A 148 3.03 8.00 -7.86
C MET A 148 3.73 9.34 -7.62
N PHE A 149 3.09 10.29 -6.95
CA PHE A 149 3.72 11.55 -6.56
C PHE A 149 4.94 11.33 -5.66
N ILE A 150 4.79 10.52 -4.60
CA ILE A 150 5.88 10.28 -3.64
C ILE A 150 7.03 9.50 -4.27
N VAL A 151 6.72 8.49 -5.06
CA VAL A 151 7.73 7.70 -5.78
C VAL A 151 8.41 8.55 -6.85
N GLY A 152 7.68 9.42 -7.55
CA GLY A 152 8.27 10.38 -8.47
C GLY A 152 9.23 11.36 -7.76
N CYS A 153 8.87 11.85 -6.58
CA CYS A 153 9.78 12.65 -5.75
C CYS A 153 11.02 11.85 -5.30
N LEU A 154 10.85 10.58 -4.93
CA LEU A 154 11.96 9.70 -4.56
C LEU A 154 12.91 9.46 -5.75
N LEU A 155 12.37 9.25 -6.94
CA LEU A 155 13.14 9.12 -8.19
C LEU A 155 13.90 10.40 -8.52
N LEU A 156 13.25 11.56 -8.42
CA LEU A 156 13.92 12.85 -8.60
C LEU A 156 15.05 13.06 -7.59
N ARG A 157 14.87 12.59 -6.35
CA ARG A 157 15.92 12.62 -5.32
C ARG A 157 17.09 11.71 -5.66
N MET A 158 16.81 10.49 -6.11
CA MET A 158 17.84 9.52 -6.53
C MET A 158 18.64 10.02 -7.74
N LEU A 159 18.01 10.80 -8.62
CA LEU A 159 18.67 11.46 -9.75
C LEU A 159 19.40 12.75 -9.35
N GLU A 160 19.36 13.17 -8.08
CA GLU A 160 19.85 14.45 -7.56
C GLU A 160 19.21 15.70 -8.23
N VAL A 161 18.13 15.50 -8.99
CA VAL A 161 17.36 16.56 -9.68
C VAL A 161 16.19 17.06 -8.81
N LEU A 162 16.13 16.66 -7.53
CA LEU A 162 15.07 17.10 -6.62
C LEU A 162 15.24 18.58 -6.28
N SER A 163 14.55 19.42 -7.03
CA SER A 163 14.36 20.83 -6.72
C SER A 163 12.91 21.06 -6.25
N PRO A 164 12.66 22.12 -5.45
CA PRO A 164 11.30 22.53 -5.09
C PRO A 164 10.41 22.77 -6.33
N VAL A 165 11.03 23.22 -7.43
CA VAL A 165 10.38 23.44 -8.71
C VAL A 165 9.92 22.11 -9.32
N ASN A 166 10.76 21.09 -9.36
CA ASN A 166 10.43 19.79 -9.94
C ASN A 166 9.39 19.03 -9.11
N ALA A 167 9.48 19.13 -7.78
CA ALA A 167 8.45 18.61 -6.89
C ALA A 167 7.10 19.34 -7.09
N GLY A 168 7.13 20.67 -7.24
CA GLY A 168 5.95 21.48 -7.55
C GLY A 168 5.33 21.13 -8.91
N LEU A 169 6.16 20.90 -9.92
CA LEU A 169 5.69 20.52 -11.27
C LEU A 169 5.03 19.13 -11.27
N LEU A 170 5.63 18.18 -10.56
CA LEU A 170 5.05 16.85 -10.37
C LEU A 170 3.71 16.93 -9.62
N ALA A 171 3.62 17.77 -8.59
CA ALA A 171 2.38 17.99 -7.84
C ALA A 171 1.30 18.61 -8.75
N LEU A 172 1.68 19.56 -9.60
CA LEU A 172 0.80 20.20 -10.57
C LEU A 172 0.27 19.19 -11.59
N ILE A 173 1.13 18.32 -12.13
CA ILE A 173 0.74 17.26 -13.07
C ILE A 173 -0.28 16.33 -12.41
N VAL A 174 -0.02 15.88 -11.18
CA VAL A 174 -0.92 14.99 -10.44
C VAL A 174 -2.27 15.67 -10.16
N LEU A 175 -2.26 16.94 -9.76
CA LEU A 175 -3.46 17.75 -9.55
C LEU A 175 -4.27 17.89 -10.84
N LEU A 176 -3.61 18.18 -11.97
CA LEU A 176 -4.25 18.30 -13.28
C LEU A 176 -4.88 16.99 -13.73
N ILE A 177 -4.18 15.86 -13.55
CA ILE A 177 -4.73 14.53 -13.84
C ILE A 177 -6.00 14.30 -13.01
N GLU A 178 -5.96 14.62 -11.71
CA GLU A 178 -7.13 14.48 -10.86
C GLU A 178 -8.30 15.37 -11.32
N LEU A 179 -8.03 16.64 -11.64
CA LEU A 179 -9.01 17.60 -12.17
C LEU A 179 -9.65 17.13 -13.48
N LEU A 180 -8.84 16.64 -14.43
CA LEU A 180 -9.32 16.11 -15.71
C LEU A 180 -10.21 14.88 -15.53
N LEU A 181 -9.85 13.99 -14.60
CA LEU A 181 -10.63 12.80 -14.30
C LEU A 181 -11.93 13.13 -13.54
N LEU A 182 -11.95 14.24 -12.81
CA LEU A 182 -13.15 14.79 -12.17
C LEU A 182 -14.07 15.52 -13.15
N ALA A 183 -13.51 16.14 -14.18
CA ALA A 183 -14.23 16.86 -15.21
C ALA A 183 -14.91 15.95 -16.25
N ARG A 184 -14.54 14.66 -16.32
CA ARG A 184 -15.13 13.71 -17.28
C ARG A 184 -16.51 13.25 -16.79
N PRO A 185 -17.61 13.60 -17.48
CA PRO A 185 -18.94 13.07 -17.14
C PRO A 185 -19.00 11.56 -17.41
N PRO A 186 -19.80 10.79 -16.65
CA PRO A 186 -19.99 9.38 -16.93
C PRO A 186 -20.60 9.19 -18.33
N ALA A 187 -20.04 8.29 -19.12
CA ALA A 187 -20.42 8.00 -20.51
C ALA A 187 -21.84 7.39 -20.67
N SER A 188 -22.65 7.33 -19.62
CA SER A 188 -23.98 6.74 -19.62
C SER A 188 -25.09 7.66 -20.16
N GLU A 189 -24.85 8.96 -20.35
CA GLU A 189 -25.86 9.87 -20.92
C GLU A 189 -25.87 9.91 -22.45
N HIS A 190 -24.83 9.39 -23.13
CA HIS A 190 -24.78 9.39 -24.60
C HIS A 190 -25.61 8.28 -25.26
N SER A 191 -26.03 7.24 -24.52
CA SER A 191 -26.82 6.13 -25.09
C SER A 191 -28.33 6.29 -24.89
N ALA A 192 -28.78 7.28 -24.11
CA ALA A 192 -30.21 7.59 -23.95
C ALA A 192 -30.69 8.70 -24.92
N ALA A 193 -29.77 9.24 -25.73
CA ALA A 193 -30.02 10.32 -26.67
C ALA A 193 -29.74 9.94 -28.14
N SER A 194 -29.60 8.64 -28.45
CA SER A 194 -29.51 8.12 -29.82
C SER A 194 -30.64 7.15 -30.13
#